data_AF-A0A166KPK9-F1
#
_entry.id   AF-A0A166KPK9-F1
#
_cell.length_a   1.000
_cell.length_b   1.000
_cell.length_c   1.000
_cell.angle_alpha   90.00
_cell.angle_beta   90.00
_cell.angle_gamma   90.00
#
_symmetry.space_group_name_H-M   'P 1'
#
loop_
_entity.id
_entity.type
_entity.pdbx_description
1 polymer ?
#
loop_
_entity_poly.entity_id
_entity_poly.type
_entity_poly.pdbx_seq_one_letter_code
_entity_poly.pdbx_strand_id
1 'polypeptide(L)'
;MSYRRVTLKSTTPGNRVIKQHSFRSDNNIPCLPSEVADQLIDDPTLLLERLNAIFGTNHSFYSRGHWREIMEYCIDRGYDLGLAYGMLRSRWSYIPETSIVPKLEALESKDSERRDCAVINGLVHNRMIPPRRVWDLYSNRVLPFWAIHAPDWNEQSSGRSDQIQAVSHAWMCPEKREGVQTRINGGKWPVPIPRGISLDDLRIELLNFSKGQPTAWAGHAEYVWLDALCLRQAGGAQEEEVLRAKEWEIDVPTIGSIYRRCESIVIYLDGLGRPFEENDLNSKR
;
A
#
# COMPACT_ATOMS: atom_id res chain seq x y z
N MET A 1 5.06 24.29 10.44
CA MET A 1 6.14 23.73 9.60
C MET A 1 5.54 23.36 8.25
N SER A 2 6.09 23.86 7.14
CA SER A 2 5.57 23.57 5.79
C SER A 2 6.15 22.23 5.30
N TYR A 3 5.32 21.18 5.18
CA TYR A 3 5.73 19.86 4.68
C TYR A 3 5.94 19.81 3.16
N ARG A 4 6.01 20.96 2.48
CA ARG A 4 5.93 21.04 1.01
C ARG A 4 7.07 20.35 0.25
N ARG A 5 8.18 19.95 0.89
CA ARG A 5 9.29 19.23 0.23
C ARG A 5 9.99 18.27 1.19
N VAL A 6 9.55 17.01 1.19
CA VAL A 6 10.23 15.91 1.90
C VAL A 6 11.10 15.13 0.92
N THR A 7 12.35 14.89 1.31
CA THR A 7 13.25 13.98 0.61
C THR A 7 13.42 12.73 1.47
N LEU A 8 12.96 11.59 0.97
CA LEU A 8 13.27 10.28 1.55
C LEU A 8 14.72 9.93 1.24
N LYS A 9 15.44 9.37 2.20
CA LYS A 9 16.82 8.93 2.02
C LYS A 9 16.94 7.49 2.49
N SER A 10 17.74 6.70 1.78
CA SER A 10 18.13 5.39 2.27
C SER A 10 18.91 5.57 3.57
N THR A 11 18.53 4.83 4.60
CA THR A 11 19.18 4.87 5.92
C THR A 11 20.03 3.62 6.17
N THR A 12 19.98 2.63 5.27
CA THR A 12 20.68 1.34 5.42
C THR A 12 22.14 1.46 4.98
N PRO A 13 23.12 1.29 5.89
CA PRO A 13 24.53 1.22 5.50
C PRO A 13 24.79 0.00 4.61
N GLY A 14 25.47 0.19 3.48
CA GLY A 14 25.78 -0.91 2.55
C GLY A 14 24.56 -1.42 1.75
N ASN A 15 23.55 -0.56 1.54
CA ASN A 15 22.35 -0.85 0.75
C ASN A 15 22.70 -1.59 -0.55
N ARG A 16 22.10 -2.78 -0.73
CA ARG A 16 22.36 -3.70 -1.84
C ARG A 16 21.41 -3.51 -3.03
N VAL A 17 20.47 -2.57 -2.92
CA VAL A 17 19.49 -2.28 -3.96
C VAL A 17 20.06 -1.27 -4.96
N ILE A 18 20.00 -1.60 -6.25
CA ILE A 18 20.86 -1.04 -7.32
C ILE A 18 20.60 0.47 -7.57
N LYS A 19 19.39 0.99 -7.36
CA LYS A 19 19.01 2.38 -7.71
C LYS A 19 18.51 3.23 -6.54
N GLN A 20 19.32 3.42 -5.50
CA GLN A 20 18.85 4.17 -4.32
C GLN A 20 19.89 5.07 -3.66
N HIS A 21 19.52 6.34 -3.50
CA HIS A 21 20.18 7.27 -2.59
C HIS A 21 19.16 8.20 -1.92
N SER A 22 18.18 8.67 -2.69
CA SER A 22 17.07 9.45 -2.19
C SER A 22 15.90 9.44 -3.17
N PHE A 23 14.72 9.78 -2.67
CA PHE A 23 13.56 10.12 -3.48
C PHE A 23 13.02 11.46 -3.01
N ARG A 24 12.64 12.32 -3.94
CA ARG A 24 12.01 13.62 -3.65
C ARG A 24 10.65 13.62 -4.30
N SER A 25 9.56 13.88 -3.57
CA SER A 25 8.25 13.95 -4.21
C SER A 25 8.16 15.15 -5.18
N ASP A 26 7.62 14.93 -6.37
CA ASP A 26 7.22 16.01 -7.28
C ASP A 26 5.70 16.26 -7.09
N ASN A 27 5.23 17.49 -7.35
CA ASN A 27 3.80 17.86 -7.37
C ASN A 27 3.06 18.07 -6.03
N ASN A 28 3.71 18.67 -5.02
CA ASN A 28 3.08 19.10 -3.75
C ASN A 28 2.42 18.01 -2.89
N ILE A 29 2.38 16.73 -3.31
CA ILE A 29 1.83 15.63 -2.51
C ILE A 29 2.99 15.00 -1.71
N PRO A 30 3.03 15.10 -0.37
CA PRO A 30 4.17 14.63 0.40
C PRO A 30 4.24 13.10 0.46
N CYS A 31 5.43 12.54 0.25
CA CYS A 31 5.72 11.17 0.69
C CYS A 31 6.17 11.23 2.15
N LEU A 32 5.48 10.51 3.03
CA LEU A 32 5.78 10.47 4.45
C LEU A 32 7.01 9.59 4.71
N PRO A 33 8.03 10.09 5.42
CA PRO A 33 9.06 9.24 6.02
C PRO A 33 8.44 8.26 7.01
N SER A 34 9.06 7.10 7.19
CA SER A 34 8.52 6.03 8.05
C SER A 34 8.33 6.52 9.49
N GLU A 35 9.29 7.26 10.04
CA GLU A 35 9.20 7.84 11.38
C GLU A 35 8.04 8.83 11.57
N VAL A 36 7.57 9.45 10.49
CA VAL A 36 6.39 10.32 10.49
C VAL A 36 5.12 9.48 10.32
N ALA A 37 5.11 8.55 9.38
CA ALA A 37 3.97 7.66 9.13
C ALA A 37 3.63 6.81 10.36
N ASP A 38 4.63 6.37 11.12
CA ASP A 38 4.51 5.50 12.29
C ASP A 38 3.92 6.18 13.54
N GLN A 39 3.69 7.49 13.50
CA GLN A 39 3.16 8.25 14.63
C GLN A 39 1.72 7.86 14.93
N LEU A 40 1.47 7.37 16.15
CA LEU A 40 0.12 7.24 16.69
C LEU A 40 -0.28 8.58 17.30
N ILE A 41 -1.48 9.04 16.94
CA ILE A 41 -2.04 10.29 17.42
C ILE A 41 -3.46 9.98 17.90
N ASP A 42 -3.70 10.15 19.18
CA ASP A 42 -4.98 9.87 19.86
C ASP A 42 -5.82 11.13 20.12
N ASP A 43 -5.26 12.32 19.85
CA ASP A 43 -5.98 13.59 19.90
C ASP A 43 -6.50 13.98 18.50
N PRO A 44 -7.83 14.12 18.30
CA PRO A 44 -8.41 14.51 17.02
C PRO A 44 -7.88 15.85 16.49
N THR A 45 -7.64 16.83 17.38
CA THR A 45 -7.17 18.17 16.99
C THR A 45 -5.78 18.08 16.40
N LEU A 46 -4.87 17.40 17.09
CA LEU A 46 -3.50 17.16 16.65
C LEU A 46 -3.45 16.36 15.36
N LEU A 47 -4.31 15.35 15.20
CA LEU A 47 -4.39 14.58 13.95
C LEU A 47 -4.80 15.48 12.76
N LEU A 48 -5.83 16.31 12.93
CA LEU A 48 -6.25 17.26 11.91
C LEU A 48 -5.15 18.28 11.60
N GLU A 49 -4.47 18.81 12.62
CA GLU A 49 -3.36 19.75 12.45
C GLU A 49 -2.20 19.13 11.65
N ARG A 50 -1.85 17.88 11.91
CA ARG A 50 -0.81 17.16 11.17
C ARG A 50 -1.22 16.93 9.72
N LEU A 51 -2.44 16.46 9.47
CA LEU A 51 -2.94 16.26 8.12
C LEU A 51 -3.05 17.58 7.36
N ASN A 52 -3.56 18.65 7.99
CA ASN A 52 -3.56 20.01 7.42
C ASN A 52 -2.15 20.44 7.00
N ALA A 53 -1.15 20.22 7.86
CA ALA A 53 0.23 20.58 7.57
C ALA A 53 0.81 19.77 6.40
N ILE A 54 0.48 18.48 6.29
CA ILE A 54 0.86 17.59 5.19
C ILE A 54 0.20 18.07 3.88
N PHE A 55 -1.13 18.24 3.87
CA PHE A 55 -1.88 18.63 2.68
C PHE A 55 -1.76 20.12 2.33
N GLY A 56 -1.15 20.94 3.20
CA GLY A 56 -1.08 22.39 3.03
C GLY A 56 -2.44 23.07 3.10
N THR A 57 -3.34 22.56 3.94
CA THR A 57 -4.70 23.06 4.17
C THR A 57 -4.83 23.63 5.60
N ASN A 58 -5.99 24.20 5.93
CA ASN A 58 -6.23 24.83 7.24
C ASN A 58 -7.67 24.57 7.71
N HIS A 59 -8.10 23.31 7.67
CA HIS A 59 -9.43 22.91 8.11
C HIS A 59 -9.55 22.98 9.63
N SER A 60 -10.77 23.24 10.14
CA SER A 60 -11.02 23.35 11.57
C SER A 60 -12.37 22.75 11.96
N PHE A 61 -12.48 22.25 13.19
CA PHE A 61 -13.73 21.70 13.72
C PHE A 61 -14.82 22.76 13.88
N TYR A 62 -14.44 24.02 14.14
CA TYR A 62 -15.39 25.12 14.30
C TYR A 62 -16.19 25.42 13.04
N SER A 63 -15.54 25.26 11.88
CA SER A 63 -16.17 25.59 10.59
C SER A 63 -17.05 24.46 10.07
N ARG A 64 -16.66 23.19 10.31
CA ARG A 64 -17.38 22.01 9.82
C ARG A 64 -17.17 20.81 10.75
N GLY A 65 -18.25 20.37 11.41
CA GLY A 65 -18.21 19.30 12.42
C GLY A 65 -17.77 17.93 11.89
N HIS A 66 -17.95 17.64 10.60
CA HIS A 66 -17.52 16.35 10.02
C HIS A 66 -16.01 16.11 10.08
N TRP A 67 -15.18 17.15 10.21
CA TRP A 67 -13.74 16.93 10.40
C TRP A 67 -13.47 16.20 11.70
N ARG A 68 -14.21 16.50 12.77
CA ARG A 68 -14.09 15.83 14.05
C ARG A 68 -14.46 14.35 13.92
N GLU A 69 -15.61 14.08 13.30
CA GLU A 69 -16.08 12.72 13.01
C GLU A 69 -15.04 11.89 12.23
N ILE A 70 -14.41 12.47 11.21
CA ILE A 70 -13.39 11.77 10.41
C ILE A 70 -12.12 11.48 11.23
N MET A 71 -11.66 12.43 12.06
CA MET A 71 -10.49 12.21 12.91
C MET A 71 -10.77 11.16 13.98
N GLU A 72 -11.93 11.24 14.63
CA GLU A 72 -12.40 10.26 15.63
C GLU A 72 -12.53 8.87 14.98
N TYR A 73 -13.09 8.77 13.77
CA TYR A 73 -13.13 7.52 13.01
C TYR A 73 -11.73 6.90 12.78
N CYS A 74 -10.72 7.71 12.43
CA CYS A 74 -9.36 7.21 12.26
C CYS A 74 -8.76 6.72 13.59
N ILE A 75 -8.98 7.46 14.67
CA ILE A 75 -8.45 7.15 16.02
C ILE A 75 -9.10 5.88 16.56
N ASP A 76 -10.43 5.76 16.47
CA ASP A 76 -11.19 4.61 16.95
C ASP A 76 -10.80 3.31 16.23
N ARG A 77 -10.38 3.41 14.97
CA ARG A 77 -9.83 2.27 14.20
C ARG A 77 -8.33 2.05 14.39
N GLY A 78 -7.68 2.80 15.28
CA GLY A 78 -6.27 2.65 15.62
C GLY A 78 -5.32 3.01 14.47
N TYR A 79 -5.71 3.93 13.59
CA TYR A 79 -4.86 4.34 12.48
C TYR A 79 -3.69 5.18 12.98
N ASP A 80 -2.48 4.83 12.55
CA ASP A 80 -1.37 5.76 12.62
C ASP A 80 -1.48 6.86 11.55
N LEU A 81 -0.63 7.88 11.65
CA LEU A 81 -0.64 9.02 10.76
C LEU A 81 -0.48 8.61 9.29
N GLY A 82 0.34 7.61 9.01
CA GLY A 82 0.52 7.03 7.68
C GLY A 82 -0.79 6.48 7.13
N LEU A 83 -1.47 5.62 7.90
CA LEU A 83 -2.69 4.98 7.47
C LEU A 83 -3.83 6.00 7.31
N ALA A 84 -3.98 6.92 8.26
CA ALA A 84 -4.94 8.02 8.16
C ALA A 84 -4.68 8.88 6.91
N TYR A 85 -3.42 9.26 6.65
CA TYR A 85 -3.02 9.98 5.45
C TYR A 85 -3.38 9.20 4.18
N GLY A 86 -3.00 7.93 4.07
CA GLY A 86 -3.27 7.09 2.91
C GLY A 86 -4.77 6.92 2.62
N MET A 87 -5.57 6.66 3.66
CA MET A 87 -7.03 6.48 3.55
C MET A 87 -7.75 7.75 3.05
N LEU A 88 -7.28 8.93 3.47
CA LEU A 88 -7.95 10.21 3.21
C LEU A 88 -7.40 10.93 1.97
N ARG A 89 -6.15 10.66 1.55
CA ARG A 89 -5.41 11.41 0.52
C ARG A 89 -6.16 11.60 -0.78
N SER A 90 -6.72 10.54 -1.34
CA SER A 90 -7.44 10.60 -2.63
C SER A 90 -8.74 11.40 -2.58
N ARG A 91 -9.25 11.69 -1.37
CA ARG A 91 -10.54 12.36 -1.16
C ARG A 91 -10.42 13.69 -0.44
N TRP A 92 -9.22 14.05 0.04
CA TRP A 92 -8.99 15.20 0.94
C TRP A 92 -9.60 16.51 0.44
N SER A 93 -9.46 16.82 -0.86
CA SER A 93 -10.00 18.03 -1.47
C SER A 93 -11.53 18.07 -1.54
N TYR A 94 -12.20 16.92 -1.48
CA TYR A 94 -13.66 16.77 -1.57
C TYR A 94 -14.33 16.62 -0.19
N ILE A 95 -13.57 16.30 0.86
CA ILE A 95 -14.07 16.20 2.25
C ILE A 95 -14.81 17.45 2.72
N PRO A 96 -14.40 18.70 2.38
CA PRO A 96 -15.09 19.86 2.89
C PRO A 96 -16.60 19.82 2.63
N GLU A 97 -17.08 19.21 1.56
CA GLU A 97 -18.50 19.24 1.19
C GLU A 97 -19.38 18.40 2.14
N THR A 98 -18.94 17.22 2.57
CA THR A 98 -19.70 16.29 3.42
C THR A 98 -18.77 15.31 4.16
N SER A 99 -19.24 14.71 5.26
CA SER A 99 -18.52 13.61 5.92
C SER A 99 -18.32 12.46 4.94
N ILE A 100 -17.10 11.92 4.91
CA ILE A 100 -16.75 10.77 4.06
C ILE A 100 -16.83 9.44 4.82
N VAL A 101 -17.07 9.45 6.13
CA VAL A 101 -17.12 8.22 6.95
C VAL A 101 -18.17 7.23 6.42
N PRO A 102 -19.44 7.62 6.17
CA PRO A 102 -20.43 6.70 5.60
C PRO A 102 -20.01 6.14 4.22
N LYS A 103 -19.26 6.92 3.44
CA LYS A 103 -18.75 6.48 2.14
C LYS A 103 -17.63 5.45 2.29
N LEU A 104 -16.74 5.60 3.28
CA LEU A 104 -15.69 4.62 3.56
C LEU A 104 -16.30 3.30 4.03
N GLU A 105 -17.28 3.34 4.93
CA GLU A 105 -17.98 2.15 5.43
C GLU A 105 -18.77 1.43 4.33
N ALA A 106 -19.42 2.18 3.44
CA ALA A 106 -20.09 1.61 2.28
C ALA A 106 -19.12 0.95 1.30
N LEU A 107 -17.93 1.52 1.09
CA LEU A 107 -16.89 0.95 0.23
C LEU A 107 -16.33 -0.35 0.83
N GLU A 108 -16.07 -0.37 2.13
CA GLU A 108 -15.64 -1.56 2.87
C GLU A 108 -16.69 -2.67 2.80
N SER A 109 -17.96 -2.33 3.06
CA SER A 109 -19.08 -3.29 3.00
C SER A 109 -19.23 -3.91 1.61
N LYS A 110 -19.19 -3.07 0.56
CA LYS A 110 -19.27 -3.52 -0.83
C LYS A 110 -18.09 -4.42 -1.21
N ASP A 111 -16.90 -4.15 -0.68
CA ASP A 111 -15.71 -4.97 -0.92
C ASP A 111 -15.82 -6.35 -0.25
N SER A 112 -16.43 -6.42 0.93
CA SER A 112 -16.77 -7.66 1.63
C SER A 112 -17.81 -8.46 0.85
N GLU A 113 -18.97 -7.86 0.53
CA GLU A 113 -20.04 -8.50 -0.23
C GLU A 113 -19.54 -9.08 -1.56
N ARG A 114 -18.65 -8.34 -2.24
CA ARG A 114 -18.03 -8.78 -3.49
C ARG A 114 -17.24 -10.06 -3.33
N ARG A 115 -16.55 -10.24 -2.20
CA ARG A 115 -15.72 -11.41 -1.90
C ARG A 115 -16.56 -12.58 -1.44
N ASP A 116 -17.57 -12.33 -0.63
CA ASP A 116 -18.54 -13.35 -0.22
C ASP A 116 -19.25 -13.94 -1.44
N CYS A 117 -19.55 -13.10 -2.45
CA CYS A 117 -20.12 -13.54 -3.73
C CYS A 117 -19.11 -14.17 -4.72
N ALA A 118 -17.80 -14.12 -4.44
CA ALA A 118 -16.78 -14.56 -5.40
C ALA A 118 -16.64 -16.08 -5.48
N VAL A 119 -16.98 -16.78 -4.39
CA VAL A 119 -16.86 -18.24 -4.25
C VAL A 119 -18.24 -18.88 -4.25
N ILE A 120 -18.50 -19.74 -5.23
CA ILE A 120 -19.74 -20.51 -5.34
C ILE A 120 -19.37 -21.99 -5.34
N ASN A 121 -19.89 -22.75 -4.37
CA ASN A 121 -19.59 -24.19 -4.21
C ASN A 121 -18.09 -24.50 -4.17
N GLY A 122 -17.28 -23.64 -3.55
CA GLY A 122 -15.82 -23.80 -3.45
C GLY A 122 -15.04 -23.44 -4.71
N LEU A 123 -15.70 -22.91 -5.75
CA LEU A 123 -15.05 -22.43 -6.97
C LEU A 123 -15.09 -20.90 -7.03
N VAL A 124 -13.94 -20.30 -7.35
CA VAL A 124 -13.84 -18.87 -7.64
C VAL A 124 -14.50 -18.62 -9.00
N HIS A 125 -15.73 -18.11 -8.98
CA HIS A 125 -16.53 -17.84 -10.18
C HIS A 125 -16.08 -16.54 -10.86
N ASN A 126 -15.86 -15.49 -10.07
CA ASN A 126 -15.36 -14.22 -10.59
C ASN A 126 -13.83 -14.19 -10.50
N ARG A 127 -13.16 -14.19 -11.66
CA ARG A 127 -11.68 -14.18 -11.73
C ARG A 127 -11.10 -12.77 -11.74
N MET A 128 -11.95 -11.75 -11.86
CA MET A 128 -11.59 -10.32 -11.87
C MET A 128 -11.92 -9.67 -10.53
N ILE A 129 -11.49 -10.31 -9.44
CA ILE A 129 -11.53 -9.73 -8.09
C ILE A 129 -10.31 -8.80 -7.92
N PRO A 130 -10.50 -7.55 -7.48
CA PRO A 130 -9.37 -6.68 -7.17
C PRO A 130 -8.54 -7.26 -6.03
N PRO A 131 -7.24 -6.95 -5.97
CA PRO A 131 -6.46 -7.34 -4.80
C PRO A 131 -7.12 -6.77 -3.54
N ARG A 132 -7.03 -7.47 -2.41
CA ARG A 132 -7.58 -6.97 -1.14
C ARG A 132 -6.88 -5.70 -0.65
N ARG A 133 -5.59 -5.61 -0.96
CA ARG A 133 -4.68 -4.62 -0.41
C ARG A 133 -3.68 -4.17 -1.46
N VAL A 134 -3.17 -2.95 -1.29
CA VAL A 134 -2.06 -2.37 -2.05
C VAL A 134 -1.16 -1.61 -1.09
N TRP A 135 0.14 -1.62 -1.34
CA TRP A 135 1.09 -0.79 -0.64
C TRP A 135 1.10 0.62 -1.24
N ASP A 136 0.66 1.60 -0.48
CA ASP A 136 0.78 3.00 -0.84
C ASP A 136 2.19 3.50 -0.50
N LEU A 137 2.95 3.80 -1.56
CA LEU A 137 4.32 4.28 -1.45
C LEU A 137 4.41 5.71 -0.90
N TYR A 138 3.32 6.45 -0.76
CA TYR A 138 3.36 7.81 -0.21
C TYR A 138 3.08 7.82 1.30
N SER A 139 2.16 6.98 1.77
CA SER A 139 1.89 6.80 3.20
C SER A 139 2.79 5.78 3.89
N ASN A 140 3.48 4.94 3.13
CA ASN A 140 4.17 3.74 3.62
C ASN A 140 3.25 2.74 4.33
N ARG A 141 2.02 2.58 3.84
CA ARG A 141 1.05 1.67 4.44
C ARG A 141 0.41 0.79 3.40
N VAL A 142 0.12 -0.43 3.81
CA VAL A 142 -0.76 -1.33 3.09
C VAL A 142 -2.18 -0.86 3.34
N LEU A 143 -2.79 -0.30 2.30
CA LEU A 143 -4.16 0.17 2.31
C LEU A 143 -5.09 -0.94 1.79
N PRO A 144 -6.34 -0.99 2.25
CA PRO A 144 -7.36 -1.75 1.56
C PRO A 144 -7.58 -1.16 0.15
N PHE A 145 -7.78 -2.02 -0.84
CA PHE A 145 -7.90 -1.57 -2.23
C PHE A 145 -9.08 -0.64 -2.48
N TRP A 146 -10.19 -0.84 -1.76
CA TRP A 146 -11.37 0.02 -1.87
C TRP A 146 -11.12 1.48 -1.41
N ALA A 147 -10.03 1.72 -0.67
CA ALA A 147 -9.65 3.07 -0.23
C ALA A 147 -8.92 3.88 -1.31
N ILE A 148 -8.34 3.24 -2.32
CA ILE A 148 -7.65 3.96 -3.39
C ILE A 148 -8.63 4.37 -4.50
N HIS A 149 -8.30 5.40 -5.27
CA HIS A 149 -9.10 5.81 -6.42
C HIS A 149 -8.69 4.99 -7.66
N ALA A 150 -8.94 3.68 -7.63
CA ALA A 150 -8.63 2.79 -8.75
C ALA A 150 -9.73 2.83 -9.82
N PRO A 151 -9.38 2.63 -11.12
CA PRO A 151 -10.36 2.47 -12.17
C PRO A 151 -11.28 1.27 -11.90
N ASP A 152 -12.46 1.28 -12.53
CA ASP A 152 -13.45 0.22 -12.38
C ASP A 152 -12.83 -1.17 -12.62
N TRP A 153 -12.82 -1.97 -11.57
CA TRP A 153 -12.22 -3.30 -11.56
C TRP A 153 -13.29 -4.36 -11.82
N ASN A 154 -13.77 -4.47 -13.06
CA ASN A 154 -14.85 -5.40 -13.46
C ASN A 154 -14.51 -6.12 -14.78
N GLU A 155 -15.18 -7.20 -15.14
CA GLU A 155 -14.82 -7.96 -16.36
C GLU A 155 -14.97 -7.15 -17.66
N GLN A 156 -15.87 -6.17 -17.68
CA GLN A 156 -16.19 -5.36 -18.85
C GLN A 156 -15.19 -4.23 -19.11
N SER A 157 -14.35 -3.90 -18.12
CA SER A 157 -13.32 -2.86 -18.27
C SER A 157 -12.10 -3.43 -18.99
N SER A 158 -11.70 -2.77 -20.07
CA SER A 158 -10.46 -3.05 -20.80
C SER A 158 -9.28 -2.22 -20.30
N GLY A 159 -9.54 -1.19 -19.48
CA GLY A 159 -8.54 -0.27 -18.97
C GLY A 159 -7.54 -0.95 -18.02
N ARG A 160 -6.26 -0.68 -18.26
CA ARG A 160 -5.19 -0.94 -17.31
C ARG A 160 -4.99 0.29 -16.43
N SER A 161 -4.50 0.07 -15.22
CA SER A 161 -4.12 1.12 -14.29
C SER A 161 -2.63 1.40 -14.42
N ASP A 162 -2.31 2.68 -14.55
CA ASP A 162 -0.97 3.28 -14.48
C ASP A 162 -0.60 3.73 -13.08
N GLN A 163 -1.60 3.91 -12.21
CA GLN A 163 -1.42 4.30 -10.82
C GLN A 163 -0.90 3.16 -9.92
N ILE A 164 -1.02 1.91 -10.37
CA ILE A 164 -0.63 0.73 -9.61
C ILE A 164 0.46 -0.05 -10.37
N GLN A 165 1.59 -0.29 -9.72
CA GLN A 165 2.63 -1.19 -10.21
C GLN A 165 2.46 -2.57 -9.59
N ALA A 166 2.53 -3.62 -10.40
CA ALA A 166 2.65 -4.97 -9.86
C ALA A 166 4.13 -5.33 -9.70
N VAL A 167 4.50 -5.92 -8.58
CA VAL A 167 5.84 -6.49 -8.38
C VAL A 167 5.74 -8.00 -8.51
N SER A 168 6.58 -8.56 -9.38
CA SER A 168 6.83 -9.99 -9.47
C SER A 168 8.24 -10.26 -9.02
N HIS A 169 8.44 -11.28 -8.17
CA HIS A 169 9.76 -11.66 -7.70
C HIS A 169 9.90 -13.17 -7.63
N ALA A 170 11.12 -13.66 -7.83
CA ALA A 170 11.43 -15.06 -7.59
C ALA A 170 11.53 -15.34 -6.09
N TRP A 171 10.77 -16.32 -5.60
CA TRP A 171 10.93 -16.81 -4.25
C TRP A 171 12.32 -17.41 -4.05
N MET A 172 12.88 -17.13 -2.87
CA MET A 172 14.18 -17.63 -2.43
C MET A 172 14.03 -18.79 -1.46
N CYS A 173 15.07 -19.58 -1.22
CA CYS A 173 15.03 -20.55 -0.14
C CYS A 173 14.75 -19.86 1.23
N PRO A 174 14.03 -20.49 2.17
CA PRO A 174 13.70 -19.89 3.47
C PRO A 174 14.92 -19.40 4.24
N GLU A 175 16.07 -20.04 4.10
CA GLU A 175 17.32 -19.70 4.80
C GLU A 175 17.92 -18.37 4.34
N LYS A 176 17.57 -17.90 3.14
CA LYS A 176 18.00 -16.59 2.61
C LYS A 176 16.98 -15.48 2.88
N ARG A 177 15.84 -15.82 3.50
CA ARG A 177 14.79 -14.88 3.87
C ARG A 177 14.80 -14.62 5.38
N GLU A 178 14.17 -13.52 5.75
CA GLU A 178 13.80 -13.21 7.12
C GLU A 178 12.38 -12.64 7.15
N GLY A 179 11.64 -12.95 8.22
CA GLY A 179 10.31 -12.40 8.46
C GLY A 179 10.42 -11.10 9.23
N VAL A 180 10.16 -9.96 8.59
CA VAL A 180 10.29 -8.63 9.21
C VAL A 180 8.93 -8.16 9.73
N GLN A 181 8.86 -7.91 11.04
CA GLN A 181 7.72 -7.21 11.63
C GLN A 181 7.80 -5.72 11.32
N THR A 182 6.71 -5.14 10.80
CA THR A 182 6.71 -3.75 10.32
C THR A 182 5.35 -3.10 10.50
N ARG A 183 5.32 -1.78 10.71
CA ARG A 183 4.07 -1.00 10.70
C ARG A 183 3.47 -0.84 9.31
N ILE A 184 4.23 -1.12 8.24
CA ILE A 184 3.76 -1.01 6.85
C ILE A 184 2.47 -1.82 6.64
N ASN A 185 2.39 -3.04 7.18
CA ASN A 185 1.18 -3.88 7.13
C ASN A 185 0.38 -3.86 8.46
N GLY A 186 0.61 -2.86 9.30
CA GLY A 186 0.00 -2.75 10.63
C GLY A 186 0.53 -3.74 11.65
N GLY A 187 1.69 -4.37 11.43
CA GLY A 187 2.27 -5.37 12.34
C GLY A 187 1.50 -6.69 12.38
N LYS A 188 0.64 -6.95 11.39
CA LYS A 188 -0.30 -8.08 11.40
C LYS A 188 0.34 -9.42 11.04
N TRP A 189 1.41 -9.40 10.24
CA TRP A 189 2.21 -10.60 9.93
C TRP A 189 3.66 -10.20 9.64
N PRO A 190 4.63 -11.10 9.87
CA PRO A 190 5.99 -10.88 9.42
C PRO A 190 6.07 -10.92 7.90
N VAL A 191 6.74 -9.94 7.29
CA VAL A 191 6.90 -9.82 5.84
C VAL A 191 8.15 -10.60 5.42
N PRO A 192 8.03 -11.65 4.58
CA PRO A 192 9.18 -12.45 4.16
C PRO A 192 9.97 -11.71 3.07
N ILE A 193 11.15 -11.19 3.41
CA ILE A 193 12.04 -10.51 2.47
C ILE A 193 13.45 -11.11 2.51
N PRO A 194 14.29 -10.91 1.48
CA PRO A 194 15.67 -11.38 1.52
C PRO A 194 16.46 -10.70 2.65
N ARG A 195 17.37 -11.43 3.28
CA ARG A 195 18.18 -10.90 4.38
C ARG A 195 18.98 -9.66 3.98
N GLY A 196 18.96 -8.65 4.84
CA GLY A 196 19.68 -7.40 4.60
C GLY A 196 19.06 -6.50 3.54
N ILE A 197 17.82 -6.76 3.14
CA ILE A 197 16.99 -5.83 2.36
C ILE A 197 16.06 -5.09 3.31
N SER A 198 15.94 -3.78 3.12
CA SER A 198 14.97 -2.94 3.84
C SER A 198 13.76 -2.65 2.96
N LEU A 199 12.56 -2.69 3.54
CA LEU A 199 11.33 -2.29 2.85
C LEU A 199 11.32 -0.80 2.51
N ASP A 200 11.93 0.04 3.34
CA ASP A 200 12.02 1.49 3.09
C ASP A 200 12.98 1.81 1.96
N ASP A 201 14.06 1.04 1.85
CA ASP A 201 14.92 1.07 0.69
C ASP A 201 14.10 0.66 -0.53
N LEU A 202 13.54 -0.55 -0.55
CA LEU A 202 12.73 -1.05 -1.66
C LEU A 202 11.66 -0.03 -2.13
N ARG A 203 10.99 0.64 -1.19
CA ARG A 203 10.06 1.73 -1.45
C ARG A 203 10.69 2.88 -2.25
N ILE A 204 11.89 3.35 -1.88
CA ILE A 204 12.62 4.41 -2.57
C ILE A 204 12.94 4.00 -4.01
N GLU A 205 13.36 2.76 -4.25
CA GLU A 205 13.59 2.26 -5.62
C GLU A 205 12.30 2.23 -6.43
N LEU A 206 11.20 1.70 -5.88
CA LEU A 206 9.92 1.64 -6.57
C LEU A 206 9.39 3.04 -6.90
N LEU A 207 9.51 3.98 -5.97
CA LEU A 207 9.19 5.40 -6.17
C LEU A 207 10.05 6.04 -7.29
N ASN A 208 11.36 5.79 -7.30
CA ASN A 208 12.26 6.28 -8.36
C ASN A 208 11.97 5.64 -9.71
N PHE A 209 11.64 4.35 -9.75
CA PHE A 209 11.26 3.65 -10.98
C PHE A 209 9.98 4.25 -11.56
N SER A 210 8.97 4.46 -10.72
CA SER A 210 7.69 5.07 -11.09
C SER A 210 7.84 6.45 -11.75
N LYS A 211 8.73 7.29 -11.21
CA LYS A 211 9.06 8.60 -11.81
C LYS A 211 9.66 8.54 -13.20
N GLY A 212 10.47 7.52 -13.46
CA GLY A 212 11.21 7.38 -14.70
C GLY A 212 10.38 6.81 -15.85
N GLN A 213 9.14 6.36 -15.60
CA GLN A 213 8.28 5.79 -16.63
C GLN A 213 7.43 6.89 -17.31
N PRO A 214 7.41 6.96 -18.65
CA PRO A 214 6.41 7.73 -19.37
C PRO A 214 5.04 7.06 -19.16
N THR A 215 4.14 7.76 -18.50
CA THR A 215 2.73 7.37 -18.35
C THR A 215 1.88 8.13 -19.38
N ALA A 216 0.74 7.55 -19.79
CA ALA A 216 -0.14 8.20 -20.77
C ALA A 216 -0.83 9.47 -20.21
N TRP A 217 -0.73 9.70 -18.91
CA TRP A 217 -1.24 10.85 -18.16
C TRP A 217 -0.11 11.31 -17.24
N ALA A 218 0.06 12.61 -16.99
CA ALA A 218 1.21 13.18 -16.25
C ALA A 218 1.33 12.77 -14.75
N GLY A 219 0.72 11.67 -14.31
CA GLY A 219 0.86 11.08 -12.99
C GLY A 219 1.90 9.96 -12.94
N HIS A 220 2.41 9.68 -11.74
CA HIS A 220 3.29 8.54 -11.47
C HIS A 220 2.52 7.49 -10.69
N ALA A 221 2.92 6.23 -10.78
CA ALA A 221 2.36 5.19 -9.92
C ALA A 221 2.69 5.46 -8.45
N GLU A 222 1.65 5.48 -7.62
CA GLU A 222 1.74 5.78 -6.19
C GLU A 222 1.52 4.51 -5.35
N TYR A 223 0.94 3.49 -5.97
CA TYR A 223 0.57 2.24 -5.32
C TYR A 223 1.35 1.09 -5.94
N VAL A 224 1.71 0.13 -5.09
CA VAL A 224 2.37 -1.11 -5.47
C VAL A 224 1.57 -2.28 -4.96
N TRP A 225 1.39 -3.28 -5.81
CA TRP A 225 0.99 -4.61 -5.37
C TRP A 225 2.23 -5.50 -5.27
N LEU A 226 2.59 -5.87 -4.04
CA LEU A 226 3.65 -6.81 -3.72
C LEU A 226 3.05 -7.92 -2.86
N ASP A 227 3.08 -9.17 -3.32
CA ASP A 227 2.46 -10.32 -2.65
C ASP A 227 2.88 -10.47 -1.17
N ALA A 228 4.16 -10.30 -0.85
CA ALA A 228 4.70 -10.41 0.50
C ALA A 228 4.09 -9.38 1.48
N LEU A 229 3.67 -8.21 0.97
CA LEU A 229 3.02 -7.14 1.74
C LEU A 229 1.51 -7.09 1.59
N CYS A 230 0.97 -7.46 0.43
CA CYS A 230 -0.45 -7.27 0.09
C CYS A 230 -1.28 -8.53 0.34
N LEU A 231 -0.64 -9.70 0.43
CA LEU A 231 -1.24 -10.93 0.92
C LEU A 231 -0.76 -11.18 2.35
N ARG A 232 -1.68 -11.66 3.17
CA ARG A 232 -1.36 -12.09 4.53
C ARG A 232 -0.41 -13.28 4.49
N GLN A 233 0.69 -13.22 5.25
CA GLN A 233 1.72 -14.26 5.29
C GLN A 233 1.64 -15.06 6.58
N ALA A 234 2.30 -16.21 6.60
CA ALA A 234 2.40 -17.05 7.78
C ALA A 234 3.30 -16.40 8.86
N GLY A 235 3.05 -16.72 10.13
CA GLY A 235 3.84 -16.28 11.29
C GLY A 235 3.22 -15.10 12.05
N GLY A 236 1.96 -14.76 11.77
CA GLY A 236 1.19 -13.78 12.55
C GLY A 236 0.62 -14.36 13.84
N ALA A 237 -0.20 -13.57 14.54
CA ALA A 237 -1.01 -14.07 15.65
C ALA A 237 -1.99 -15.16 15.18
N GLN A 238 -2.49 -16.00 16.09
CA GLN A 238 -3.38 -17.12 15.75
C GLN A 238 -4.64 -16.66 14.99
N GLU A 239 -5.20 -15.52 15.38
CA GLU A 239 -6.34 -14.89 14.69
C GLU A 239 -6.00 -14.51 13.24
N GLU A 240 -4.77 -14.07 13.00
CA GLU A 240 -4.30 -13.70 11.66
C GLU A 240 -4.04 -14.93 10.80
N GLU A 241 -3.63 -16.06 11.36
CA GLU A 241 -3.55 -17.33 10.64
C GLU A 241 -4.93 -17.84 10.17
N VAL A 242 -5.96 -17.69 11.02
CA VAL A 242 -7.34 -18.04 10.66
C VAL A 242 -7.84 -17.13 9.53
N LEU A 243 -7.59 -15.83 9.62
CA LEU A 243 -7.93 -14.88 8.56
C LEU A 243 -7.15 -15.16 7.27
N ARG A 244 -5.88 -15.57 7.37
CA ARG A 244 -5.05 -15.91 6.20
C ARG A 244 -5.67 -17.02 5.38
N ALA A 245 -6.10 -18.10 6.03
CA ALA A 245 -6.75 -19.22 5.35
C ALA A 245 -8.00 -18.75 4.57
N LYS A 246 -8.87 -17.97 5.22
CA LYS A 246 -10.09 -17.42 4.60
C LYS A 246 -9.79 -16.46 3.45
N GLU A 247 -8.84 -15.55 3.63
CA GLU A 247 -8.44 -14.60 2.59
C GLU A 247 -7.84 -15.33 1.38
N TRP A 248 -7.03 -16.37 1.61
CA TRP A 248 -6.33 -17.11 0.56
C TRP A 248 -7.26 -17.96 -0.32
N GLU A 249 -8.43 -18.37 0.16
CA GLU A 249 -9.46 -19.04 -0.67
C GLU A 249 -9.84 -18.21 -1.91
N ILE A 250 -9.74 -16.88 -1.81
CA ILE A 250 -10.06 -15.95 -2.89
C ILE A 250 -8.79 -15.30 -3.45
N ASP A 251 -7.99 -14.69 -2.58
CA ASP A 251 -6.95 -13.75 -2.98
C ASP A 251 -5.82 -14.44 -3.79
N VAL A 252 -5.48 -15.69 -3.45
CA VAL A 252 -4.42 -16.45 -4.15
C VAL A 252 -4.88 -16.89 -5.54
N PRO A 253 -6.04 -17.57 -5.71
CA PRO A 253 -6.55 -17.91 -7.05
C PRO A 253 -6.78 -16.69 -7.97
N THR A 254 -7.09 -15.52 -7.42
CA THR A 254 -7.38 -14.30 -8.21
C THR A 254 -6.17 -13.41 -8.44
N ILE A 255 -4.97 -13.80 -7.99
CA ILE A 255 -3.74 -12.99 -8.11
C ILE A 255 -3.48 -12.53 -9.55
N GLY A 256 -3.79 -13.35 -10.55
CA GLY A 256 -3.60 -13.00 -11.97
C GLY A 256 -4.35 -11.73 -12.39
N SER A 257 -5.41 -11.34 -11.66
CA SER A 257 -6.17 -10.13 -11.94
C SER A 257 -5.31 -8.86 -11.86
N ILE A 258 -4.36 -8.76 -10.91
CA ILE A 258 -3.52 -7.56 -10.76
C ILE A 258 -2.54 -7.42 -11.91
N TYR A 259 -1.86 -8.52 -12.27
CA TYR A 259 -0.91 -8.54 -13.38
C TYR A 259 -1.57 -8.31 -14.74
N ARG A 260 -2.84 -8.70 -14.89
CA ARG A 260 -3.62 -8.40 -16.10
C ARG A 260 -3.97 -6.91 -16.23
N ARG A 261 -4.07 -6.20 -15.11
CA ARG A 261 -4.61 -4.83 -15.02
C ARG A 261 -3.59 -3.75 -14.74
N CYS A 262 -2.37 -4.06 -14.34
CA CYS A 262 -1.29 -3.09 -14.24
C CYS A 262 -0.64 -2.86 -15.61
N GLU A 263 -0.36 -1.59 -15.95
CA GLU A 263 0.47 -1.27 -17.11
C GLU A 263 1.95 -1.58 -16.86
N SER A 264 2.39 -1.36 -15.62
CA SER A 264 3.79 -1.54 -15.21
C SER A 264 3.95 -2.75 -14.30
N ILE A 265 4.89 -3.62 -14.66
CA ILE A 265 5.28 -4.78 -13.86
C ILE A 265 6.79 -4.68 -13.61
N VAL A 266 7.18 -4.62 -12.34
CA VAL A 266 8.58 -4.67 -11.90
C VAL A 266 8.92 -6.13 -11.63
N ILE A 267 10.03 -6.61 -12.19
CA ILE A 267 10.44 -8.01 -12.10
C ILE A 267 11.79 -8.11 -11.39
N TYR A 268 11.81 -8.83 -10.26
CA TYR A 268 13.04 -9.20 -9.55
C TYR A 268 13.33 -10.69 -9.76
N LEU A 269 14.53 -11.02 -10.26
CA LEU A 269 14.89 -12.37 -10.67
C LEU A 269 15.54 -13.24 -9.58
N ASP A 270 16.06 -12.63 -8.50
CA ASP A 270 16.68 -13.32 -7.35
C ASP A 270 16.16 -12.79 -5.99
N GLY A 271 14.85 -12.80 -5.81
CA GLY A 271 14.21 -12.18 -4.65
C GLY A 271 14.21 -10.65 -4.69
N LEU A 272 13.43 -10.04 -3.80
CA LEU A 272 13.19 -8.59 -3.79
C LEU A 272 14.46 -7.77 -3.55
N GLY A 273 14.71 -6.79 -4.42
CA GLY A 273 15.76 -5.79 -4.23
C GLY A 273 17.20 -6.30 -4.35
N ARG A 274 17.43 -7.57 -4.73
CA ARG A 274 18.78 -8.12 -4.87
C ARG A 274 19.28 -8.05 -6.32
N PRO A 275 20.58 -7.82 -6.52
CA PRO A 275 21.22 -8.04 -7.81
C PRO A 275 21.08 -9.50 -8.22
N PHE A 276 20.83 -9.73 -9.50
CA PHE A 276 20.79 -11.07 -10.08
C PHE A 276 22.20 -11.53 -10.46
N GLU A 277 22.59 -12.72 -10.04
CA GLU A 277 23.84 -13.38 -10.38
C GLU A 277 23.57 -14.64 -11.22
N GLU A 278 24.51 -15.02 -12.10
CA GLU A 278 24.33 -16.17 -13.01
C GLU A 278 24.02 -17.49 -12.28
N ASN A 279 24.58 -17.66 -11.08
CA ASN A 279 24.37 -18.86 -10.25
C ASN A 279 22.95 -18.98 -9.69
N ASP A 280 22.14 -17.91 -9.67
CA ASP A 280 20.80 -17.90 -9.08
C ASP A 280 19.79 -18.73 -9.89
N LEU A 281 20.05 -18.94 -11.18
CA LEU A 281 19.26 -19.83 -12.05
C LEU A 281 19.24 -21.28 -11.56
N ASN A 282 20.30 -21.70 -10.86
CA ASN A 282 20.47 -23.07 -10.38
C ASN A 282 20.15 -23.22 -8.88
N SER A 283 19.68 -22.15 -8.22
CA SER A 283 19.37 -22.18 -6.79
C SER A 283 18.07 -22.95 -6.51
N LYS A 284 18.07 -23.72 -5.40
CA LYS A 284 16.82 -24.31 -4.88
C LYS A 284 15.95 -23.16 -4.32
N ARG A 285 14.70 -23.07 -4.77
CA ARG A 285 13.73 -22.04 -4.38
C ARG A 285 12.73 -22.58 -3.36
#